data_AF-A0A633DFA4-F1
#
_entry.id   AF-A0A633DFA4-F1
#
_cell.length_a   1.000
_cell.length_b   1.000
_cell.length_c   1.000
_cell.angle_alpha   90.00
_cell.angle_beta   90.00
_cell.angle_gamma   90.00
#
_symmetry.space_group_name_H-M   'P 1'
#
loop_
_entity.id
_entity.type
_entity.pdbx_description
1 polymer ?
#
loop_
_entity_poly.entity_id
_entity_poly.type
_entity_poly.pdbx_seq_one_letter_code
_entity_poly.pdbx_strand_id
1 'polypeptide(L)'
;MPIISGVLKDGAGQPVTDCTIQLRAMNTTSAVIITTTASVGTNAGTYSFNAQAGRYEVILATPGRQPQKVGVIDVYSDSPDGTLNDFLTTLNGDYLTPDVMKRFEALTKKAEDAASQASQSAGGMEQMRKDAQDARDAAVTAGEGAKTAGREAEQSKNDAVNAANSAAQSEQNARTSAGEAETAKQNAEQSATQASTSAASAAQSATVAETSAQNAGASETAAAQSATESANSATRAEQAASAAAADAVAQAVPEAARQIRTEIQAEVTRAENSATAAATSEANAATSAQQSAEALKAAQEIAKTPGPKGDPGPKGDPGPKGDPGADGKSAYEIWVEQQPTGSDTSMSAYMKFQEGKTASGTDDVKKTDIPAYLTREKLAHGANLEDLLSEGKEGIFPVDDNSMIADMPGEYHYGGSVHIRKIADGVFTQEVTLTNGEIWIRTYNNGDLTGWMPVVSQRPAGGYGRWDYPGSYGLVCVKAGVDVAGSGSSTEYPDITVAYPTILDGANLQPVCLSVTRNGVSYSVLNYELSGTWELHSFVDYNTANRSIVLAFRTK
;
A
#
# COMPACT_ATOMS: atom_id res chain seq x y z
N MET A 1 -1.23 106.32 90.34
CA MET A 1 -0.67 106.20 91.70
C MET A 1 -1.51 105.17 92.41
N PRO A 2 -0.96 104.01 92.78
CA PRO A 2 -1.69 103.07 93.62
C PRO A 2 -2.02 103.69 94.98
N ILE A 3 -3.19 103.37 95.50
CA ILE A 3 -3.61 103.69 96.86
C ILE A 3 -3.13 102.56 97.77
N ILE A 4 -2.24 102.90 98.71
CA ILE A 4 -1.82 101.98 99.77
C ILE A 4 -2.70 102.27 100.99
N SER A 5 -3.60 101.34 101.31
CA SER A 5 -4.60 101.53 102.37
C SER A 5 -4.91 100.24 103.12
N GLY A 6 -5.35 100.37 104.38
CA GLY A 6 -5.68 99.22 105.22
C GLY A 6 -5.62 99.53 106.70
N VAL A 7 -5.69 98.49 107.54
CA VAL A 7 -5.53 98.58 108.99
C VAL A 7 -4.19 97.96 109.37
N LEU A 8 -3.32 98.75 109.98
CA LEU A 8 -2.06 98.29 110.57
C LEU A 8 -2.38 97.51 111.84
N LYS A 9 -2.03 96.22 111.86
CA LYS A 9 -2.32 95.29 112.96
C LYS A 9 -1.03 94.81 113.61
N ASP A 10 -1.08 94.54 114.91
CA ASP A 10 0.00 93.86 115.62
C ASP A 10 -0.04 92.33 115.42
N GLY A 11 0.89 91.62 116.07
CA GLY A 11 0.96 90.16 116.03
C GLY A 11 -0.21 89.44 116.72
N ALA A 12 -1.10 90.15 117.41
CA ALA A 12 -2.36 89.65 117.97
C ALA A 12 -3.58 90.06 117.12
N GLY A 13 -3.37 90.71 115.97
CA GLY A 13 -4.41 91.18 115.06
C GLY A 13 -5.10 92.48 115.49
N GLN A 14 -4.65 93.13 116.57
CA GLN A 14 -5.25 94.37 117.09
C GLN A 14 -4.77 95.59 116.31
N PRO A 15 -5.62 96.60 116.04
CA PRO A 15 -5.20 97.83 115.37
C PRO A 15 -4.14 98.60 116.17
N VAL A 16 -3.03 98.96 115.54
CA VAL A 16 -1.97 99.75 116.16
C VAL A 16 -2.33 101.23 116.03
N THR A 17 -2.95 101.82 117.05
CA THR A 17 -3.34 103.24 117.02
C THR A 17 -2.12 104.17 117.10
N ASP A 18 -2.29 105.40 116.59
CA ASP A 18 -1.33 106.51 116.69
C ASP A 18 0.07 106.25 116.10
N CYS A 19 0.23 105.15 115.36
CA CYS A 19 1.46 104.83 114.63
C CYS A 19 1.59 105.71 113.39
N THR A 20 2.82 106.13 113.08
CA THR A 20 3.17 106.81 111.83
C THR A 20 3.92 105.85 110.92
N ILE A 21 3.44 105.68 109.69
CA ILE A 21 4.13 104.96 108.62
C ILE A 21 5.02 105.97 107.90
N GLN A 22 6.32 105.70 107.89
CA GLN A 22 7.32 106.48 107.19
C GLN A 22 7.78 105.74 105.93
N LEU A 23 7.62 106.38 104.77
CA LEU A 23 8.15 105.90 103.49
C LEU A 23 9.36 106.74 103.11
N ARG A 24 10.55 106.15 103.21
CA ARG A 24 11.81 106.78 102.86
C ARG A 24 12.27 106.32 101.49
N ALA A 25 12.36 107.25 100.53
CA ALA A 25 12.75 106.92 99.16
C ALA A 25 14.20 106.40 99.09
N MET A 26 14.38 105.20 98.53
CA MET A 26 15.67 104.53 98.34
C MET A 26 16.31 104.84 96.97
N ASN A 27 15.54 105.36 96.02
CA ASN A 27 15.99 105.87 94.74
C ASN A 27 15.35 107.23 94.44
N THR A 28 16.00 108.02 93.57
CA THR A 28 15.37 109.21 92.98
C THR A 28 14.59 108.77 91.74
N THR A 29 13.30 109.10 91.70
CA THR A 29 12.44 108.98 90.53
C THR A 29 12.09 110.37 89.99
N SER A 30 11.35 110.45 88.89
CA SER A 30 10.85 111.72 88.35
C SER A 30 9.83 112.43 89.24
N ALA A 31 9.28 111.73 90.24
CA ALA A 31 8.27 112.26 91.17
C ALA A 31 8.74 112.36 92.63
N VAL A 32 9.75 111.58 93.05
CA VAL A 32 10.24 111.55 94.44
C VAL A 32 11.76 111.51 94.47
N ILE A 33 12.37 112.37 95.31
CA ILE A 33 13.83 112.45 95.46
C ILE A 33 14.29 111.49 96.58
N ILE A 34 15.41 110.79 96.37
CA ILE A 34 16.03 109.93 97.38
C ILE A 34 16.20 110.67 98.72
N THR A 35 16.14 109.95 99.84
CA THR A 35 16.21 110.49 101.21
C THR A 35 15.03 111.37 101.66
N THR A 36 14.08 111.72 100.78
CA THR A 36 12.80 112.27 101.25
C THR A 36 12.00 111.21 102.01
N THR A 37 11.26 111.63 103.05
CA THR A 37 10.46 110.74 103.89
C THR A 37 9.03 111.25 103.97
N ALA A 38 8.08 110.54 103.36
CA ALA A 38 6.66 110.79 103.59
C ALA A 38 6.24 110.17 104.93
N SER A 39 5.50 110.90 105.76
CA SER A 39 4.99 110.42 107.04
C SER A 39 3.47 110.40 107.01
N VAL A 40 2.87 109.23 107.21
CA VAL A 40 1.42 109.01 107.20
C VAL A 40 0.98 108.51 108.57
N GLY A 41 0.21 109.32 109.29
CA GLY A 41 -0.38 108.91 110.56
C GLY A 41 -1.52 107.90 110.36
N THR A 42 -1.65 106.96 111.29
CA THR A 42 -2.80 106.06 111.39
C THR A 42 -3.88 106.65 112.30
N ASN A 43 -5.16 106.52 111.91
CA ASN A 43 -6.30 106.86 112.77
C ASN A 43 -7.04 105.57 113.13
N ALA A 44 -7.14 105.26 114.43
CA ALA A 44 -7.60 103.96 114.93
C ALA A 44 -6.91 102.75 114.24
N GLY A 45 -5.61 102.89 113.92
CA GLY A 45 -4.82 101.90 113.17
C GLY A 45 -5.05 101.88 111.65
N THR A 46 -6.00 102.65 111.11
CA THR A 46 -6.26 102.72 109.66
C THR A 46 -5.34 103.73 108.99
N TYR A 47 -4.79 103.37 107.82
CA TYR A 47 -4.04 104.26 106.92
C TYR A 47 -4.65 104.23 105.51
N SER A 48 -4.49 105.34 104.78
CA SER A 48 -4.74 105.42 103.35
C SER A 48 -3.94 106.57 102.76
N PHE A 49 -3.17 106.32 101.71
CA PHE A 49 -2.40 107.34 101.01
C PHE A 49 -2.11 106.92 99.55
N ASN A 50 -1.93 107.91 98.68
CA ASN A 50 -1.43 107.68 97.32
C ASN A 50 0.08 107.47 97.35
N ALA A 51 0.57 106.34 96.85
CA ALA A 51 1.99 106.10 96.67
C ALA A 51 2.44 106.54 95.26
N GLN A 52 3.53 107.31 95.21
CA GLN A 52 4.22 107.61 93.96
C GLN A 52 5.09 106.43 93.53
N ALA A 53 5.32 106.25 92.24
CA ALA A 53 6.18 105.18 91.75
C ALA A 53 7.65 105.39 92.22
N GLY A 54 8.26 104.33 92.78
CA GLY A 54 9.58 104.35 93.40
C GLY A 54 9.80 103.19 94.37
N ARG A 55 11.04 103.05 94.85
CA ARG A 55 11.43 102.06 95.85
C ARG A 55 11.53 102.72 97.22
N TYR A 56 10.81 102.20 98.22
CA TYR A 56 10.71 102.82 99.54
C TYR A 56 11.11 101.87 100.65
N GLU A 57 11.96 102.36 101.54
CA GLU A 57 12.19 101.78 102.86
C GLU A 57 11.01 102.15 103.76
N VAL A 58 10.30 101.13 104.23
CA VAL A 58 9.11 101.29 105.08
C VAL A 58 9.54 101.20 106.54
N ILE A 59 9.23 102.25 107.31
CA ILE A 59 9.56 102.40 108.72
C ILE A 59 8.27 102.66 109.50
N LEU A 60 8.07 101.97 110.63
CA LEU A 60 6.95 102.22 111.54
C LEU A 60 7.44 102.93 112.81
N ALA A 61 6.83 104.06 113.13
CA ALA A 61 7.10 104.85 114.33
C ALA A 61 5.86 104.88 115.23
N THR A 62 5.89 104.14 116.34
CA THR A 62 4.80 104.06 117.32
C THR A 62 5.14 104.89 118.56
N PRO A 63 4.20 105.63 119.18
CA PRO A 63 4.47 106.42 120.38
C PRO A 63 5.12 105.60 121.50
N GLY A 64 6.21 106.11 122.07
CA GLY A 64 6.97 105.42 123.11
C GLY A 64 7.93 104.32 122.63
N ARG A 65 8.07 104.07 121.32
CA ARG A 65 9.06 103.14 120.74
C ARG A 65 9.97 103.85 119.73
N GLN A 66 11.18 103.32 119.54
CA GLN A 66 12.04 103.78 118.44
C GLN A 66 11.45 103.35 117.08
N PRO A 67 11.56 104.18 116.02
CA PRO A 67 11.12 103.79 114.68
C PRO A 67 11.86 102.54 114.18
N GLN A 68 11.12 101.55 113.68
CA GLN A 68 11.69 100.31 113.15
C GLN A 68 11.41 100.15 111.66
N LYS A 69 12.46 99.83 110.89
CA LYS A 69 12.31 99.38 109.50
C LYS A 69 11.58 98.05 109.46
N VAL A 70 10.48 97.98 108.71
CA VAL A 70 9.68 96.75 108.53
C VAL A 70 9.87 96.10 107.16
N GLY A 71 10.42 96.82 106.18
CA GLY A 71 10.80 96.22 104.90
C GLY A 71 11.15 97.25 103.83
N VAL A 72 11.13 96.79 102.59
CA VAL A 72 11.27 97.60 101.37
C VAL A 72 10.12 97.23 100.44
N ILE A 73 9.48 98.23 99.84
CA ILE A 73 8.44 98.05 98.83
C ILE A 73 8.87 98.67 97.51
N ASP A 74 8.53 98.02 96.41
CA ASP A 74 8.69 98.53 95.05
C ASP A 74 7.30 98.89 94.50
N VAL A 75 7.07 100.19 94.28
CA VAL A 75 5.79 100.73 93.80
C VAL A 75 5.95 101.13 92.33
N TYR A 76 5.21 100.48 91.44
CA TYR A 76 5.18 100.81 90.01
C TYR A 76 3.98 101.69 89.67
N SER A 77 3.99 102.32 88.49
CA SER A 77 2.91 103.21 88.04
C SER A 77 1.58 102.49 87.78
N ASP A 78 1.68 101.20 87.46
CA ASP A 78 0.63 100.23 87.10
C ASP A 78 0.39 99.19 88.20
N SER A 79 1.04 99.31 89.37
CA SER A 79 0.72 98.47 90.53
C SER A 79 -0.75 98.65 90.92
N PRO A 80 -1.46 97.56 91.29
CA PRO A 80 -2.83 97.65 91.80
C PRO A 80 -2.87 98.32 93.18
N ASP A 81 -4.04 98.87 93.54
CA ASP A 81 -4.32 99.30 94.92
C ASP A 81 -4.27 98.10 95.87
N GLY A 82 -3.78 98.31 97.10
CA GLY A 82 -3.59 97.21 98.06
C GLY A 82 -3.16 97.66 99.45
N THR A 83 -2.95 96.69 100.34
CA THR A 83 -2.44 96.97 101.69
C THR A 83 -0.92 97.08 101.69
N LEU A 84 -0.36 97.79 102.69
CA LEU A 84 1.09 97.87 102.90
C LEU A 84 1.72 96.47 103.04
N ASN A 85 0.97 95.49 103.56
CA ASN A 85 1.44 94.11 103.69
C ASN A 85 1.50 93.38 102.34
N ASP A 86 0.60 93.68 101.40
CA ASP A 86 0.62 93.09 100.05
C ASP A 86 1.86 93.59 99.28
N PHE A 87 2.15 94.89 99.38
CA PHE A 87 3.38 95.48 98.82
C PHE A 87 4.66 94.96 99.50
N LEU A 88 4.62 94.64 100.81
CA LEU A 88 5.73 94.03 101.54
C LEU A 88 5.92 92.51 101.27
N THR A 89 4.94 91.85 100.67
CA THR A 89 4.96 90.39 100.39
C THR A 89 5.00 90.04 98.90
N THR A 90 4.89 91.03 98.02
CA THR A 90 4.99 90.85 96.56
C THR A 90 6.38 90.36 96.17
N LEU A 91 6.44 89.34 95.30
CA LEU A 91 7.69 88.75 94.81
C LEU A 91 8.42 89.72 93.87
N ASN A 92 9.53 90.29 94.35
CA ASN A 92 10.36 91.20 93.56
C ASN A 92 11.01 90.50 92.35
N GLY A 93 11.20 91.24 91.26
CA GLY A 93 11.75 90.75 89.98
C GLY A 93 13.22 90.28 89.98
N ASP A 94 13.88 90.23 91.14
CA ASP A 94 15.28 89.81 91.32
C ASP A 94 15.52 88.30 91.02
N TYR A 95 14.48 87.55 90.65
CA TYR A 95 14.57 86.13 90.26
C TYR A 95 15.10 85.88 88.84
N LEU A 96 15.25 86.90 87.98
CA LEU A 96 15.95 86.79 86.70
C LEU A 96 17.48 86.86 86.89
N THR A 97 18.01 86.00 87.77
CA THR A 97 19.46 85.87 87.96
C THR A 97 20.12 85.23 86.74
N PRO A 98 21.42 85.48 86.50
CA PRO A 98 22.16 84.82 85.41
C PRO A 98 22.08 83.29 85.44
N ASP A 99 21.92 82.68 86.62
CA ASP A 99 21.74 81.23 86.77
C ASP A 99 20.41 80.72 86.22
N VAL A 100 19.32 81.50 86.32
CA VAL A 100 18.03 81.13 85.74
C VAL A 100 18.09 81.23 84.22
N MET A 101 18.68 82.30 83.68
CA MET A 101 18.85 82.44 82.23
C MET A 101 19.75 81.34 81.65
N LYS A 102 20.87 81.03 82.32
CA LYS A 102 21.78 79.94 81.94
C LYS A 102 21.11 78.55 81.98
N ARG A 103 20.15 78.32 82.89
CA ARG A 103 19.32 77.10 82.90
C ARG A 103 18.33 77.07 81.75
N PHE A 104 17.75 78.21 81.38
CA PHE A 104 16.86 78.32 80.22
C PHE A 104 17.61 78.09 78.90
N GLU A 105 18.76 78.72 78.70
CA GLU A 105 19.65 78.49 77.55
C GLU A 105 20.07 77.01 77.44
N ALA A 106 20.45 76.38 78.56
CA ALA A 106 20.78 74.96 78.59
C ALA A 106 19.58 74.05 78.25
N LEU A 107 18.35 74.46 78.60
CA LEU A 107 17.13 73.73 78.24
C LEU A 107 16.80 73.89 76.75
N THR A 108 16.90 75.09 76.19
CA THR A 108 16.71 75.36 74.76
C THR A 108 17.72 74.57 73.93
N LYS A 109 19.02 74.63 74.29
CA LYS A 109 20.04 73.82 73.62
C LYS A 109 19.73 72.32 73.69
N LYS A 110 19.29 71.81 74.85
CA LYS A 110 18.88 70.41 74.99
C LYS A 110 17.68 70.06 74.10
N ALA A 111 16.76 70.99 73.87
CA ALA A 111 15.63 70.81 72.96
C ALA A 111 16.06 70.81 71.49
N GLU A 112 16.98 71.68 71.09
CA GLU A 112 17.59 71.71 69.75
C GLU A 112 18.43 70.45 69.47
N ASP A 113 19.23 70.00 70.45
CA ASP A 113 19.99 68.75 70.38
C ASP A 113 19.04 67.54 70.24
N ALA A 114 17.94 67.51 71.01
CA ALA A 114 16.93 66.45 70.94
C ALA A 114 16.15 66.46 69.60
N ALA A 115 15.79 67.64 69.08
CA ALA A 115 15.14 67.78 67.77
C ALA A 115 16.09 67.35 66.64
N SER A 116 17.37 67.68 66.75
CA SER A 116 18.42 67.25 65.80
C SER A 116 18.60 65.74 65.81
N GLN A 117 18.65 65.11 66.99
CA GLN A 117 18.71 63.65 67.15
C GLN A 117 17.45 62.96 66.62
N ALA A 118 16.27 63.54 66.83
CA ALA A 118 15.01 63.03 66.27
C ALA A 118 15.00 63.10 64.73
N SER A 119 15.49 64.20 64.15
CA SER A 119 15.63 64.36 62.70
C SER A 119 16.61 63.35 62.09
N GLN A 120 17.78 63.16 62.72
CA GLN A 120 18.75 62.13 62.32
C GLN A 120 18.16 60.72 62.42
N SER A 121 17.39 60.44 63.48
CA SER A 121 16.70 59.16 63.67
C SER A 121 15.62 58.92 62.60
N ALA A 122 14.88 59.97 62.19
CA ALA A 122 13.91 59.90 61.10
C ALA A 122 14.58 59.61 59.75
N GLY A 123 15.71 60.26 59.45
CA GLY A 123 16.51 59.96 58.26
C GLY A 123 17.04 58.51 58.26
N GLY A 124 17.51 58.03 59.42
CA GLY A 124 17.92 56.62 59.59
C GLY A 124 16.77 55.63 59.39
N MET A 125 15.57 55.92 59.90
CA MET A 125 14.39 55.09 59.71
C MET A 125 13.94 55.04 58.25
N GLU A 126 14.00 56.15 57.51
CA GLU A 126 13.66 56.18 56.09
C GLU A 126 14.67 55.38 55.25
N GLN A 127 15.96 55.44 55.59
CA GLN A 127 16.97 54.57 54.96
C GLN A 127 16.71 53.09 55.27
N MET A 128 16.43 52.71 56.53
CA MET A 128 16.07 51.33 56.88
C MET A 128 14.79 50.86 56.16
N ARG A 129 13.81 51.76 55.98
CA ARG A 129 12.59 51.47 55.22
C ARG A 129 12.91 51.15 53.76
N LYS A 130 13.84 51.91 53.15
CA LYS A 130 14.34 51.64 51.80
C LYS A 130 15.13 50.33 51.73
N ASP A 131 16.08 50.11 52.63
CA ASP A 131 16.90 48.88 52.66
C ASP A 131 16.00 47.62 52.80
N ALA A 132 14.93 47.71 53.60
CA ALA A 132 13.95 46.65 53.74
C ALA A 132 13.07 46.43 52.48
N GLN A 133 12.81 47.48 51.69
CA GLN A 133 12.15 47.36 50.39
C GLN A 133 13.09 46.72 49.36
N ASP A 134 14.32 47.22 49.23
CA ASP A 134 15.33 46.69 48.33
C ASP A 134 15.63 45.20 48.63
N ALA A 135 15.70 44.82 49.91
CA ALA A 135 15.85 43.42 50.33
C ALA A 135 14.63 42.54 50.01
N ARG A 136 13.40 43.08 50.12
CA ARG A 136 12.17 42.37 49.74
C ARG A 136 12.14 42.12 48.23
N ASP A 137 12.47 43.12 47.43
CA ASP A 137 12.40 43.04 45.97
C ASP A 137 13.51 42.12 45.41
N ALA A 138 14.69 42.11 46.06
CA ALA A 138 15.72 41.11 45.82
C ALA A 138 15.26 39.68 46.15
N ALA A 139 14.54 39.49 47.26
CA ALA A 139 13.98 38.18 47.63
C ALA A 139 12.89 37.69 46.67
N VAL A 140 12.04 38.60 46.17
CA VAL A 140 11.05 38.29 45.12
C VAL A 140 11.77 37.87 43.83
N THR A 141 12.76 38.65 43.39
CA THR A 141 13.56 38.36 42.19
C THR A 141 14.27 36.99 42.29
N ALA A 142 14.86 36.69 43.45
CA ALA A 142 15.48 35.38 43.70
C ALA A 142 14.46 34.24 43.66
N GLY A 143 13.24 34.45 44.18
CA GLY A 143 12.15 33.49 44.11
C GLY A 143 11.65 33.23 42.69
N GLU A 144 11.65 34.23 41.81
CA GLU A 144 11.31 34.10 40.40
C GLU A 144 12.43 33.41 39.59
N GLY A 145 13.69 33.71 39.90
CA GLY A 145 14.86 32.98 39.39
C GLY A 145 14.79 31.49 39.73
N ALA A 146 14.52 31.15 41.00
CA ALA A 146 14.38 29.75 41.44
C ALA A 146 13.23 29.02 40.75
N LYS A 147 12.07 29.68 40.54
CA LYS A 147 10.95 29.11 39.76
C LYS A 147 11.31 28.88 38.28
N THR A 148 12.17 29.72 37.72
CA THR A 148 12.60 29.59 36.32
C THR A 148 13.60 28.46 36.16
N ALA A 149 14.62 28.40 37.01
CA ALA A 149 15.56 27.27 37.07
C ALA A 149 14.84 25.93 37.30
N GLY A 150 13.79 25.90 38.13
CA GLY A 150 12.96 24.70 38.32
C GLY A 150 12.22 24.25 37.06
N ARG A 151 11.73 25.18 36.24
CA ARG A 151 11.10 24.87 34.94
C ARG A 151 12.13 24.37 33.91
N GLU A 152 13.30 25.00 33.86
CA GLU A 152 14.41 24.59 32.97
C GLU A 152 14.94 23.19 33.33
N ALA A 153 15.01 22.86 34.62
CA ALA A 153 15.40 21.53 35.09
C ALA A 153 14.38 20.45 34.70
N GLU A 154 13.08 20.71 34.86
CA GLU A 154 12.03 19.77 34.45
C GLU A 154 11.96 19.62 32.91
N GLN A 155 12.17 20.71 32.15
CA GLN A 155 12.32 20.64 30.70
C GLN A 155 13.53 19.78 30.31
N SER A 156 14.70 20.01 30.91
CA SER A 156 15.92 19.23 30.64
C SER A 156 15.73 17.74 30.95
N LYS A 157 14.97 17.41 31.99
CA LYS A 157 14.58 16.03 32.33
C LYS A 157 13.67 15.42 31.25
N ASN A 158 12.69 16.16 30.74
CA ASN A 158 11.83 15.70 29.65
C ASN A 158 12.62 15.50 28.35
N ASP A 159 13.54 16.41 28.03
CA ASP A 159 14.42 16.29 26.86
C ASP A 159 15.34 15.06 26.96
N ALA A 160 15.87 14.77 28.16
CA ALA A 160 16.65 13.55 28.42
C ALA A 160 15.82 12.27 28.27
N VAL A 161 14.56 12.26 28.72
CA VAL A 161 13.63 11.12 28.51
C VAL A 161 13.31 10.94 27.02
N ASN A 162 13.06 12.02 26.28
CA ASN A 162 12.82 11.98 24.84
C ASN A 162 14.04 11.47 24.05
N ALA A 163 15.25 11.87 24.46
CA ALA A 163 16.50 11.37 23.88
C ALA A 163 16.69 9.86 24.16
N ALA A 164 16.40 9.40 25.39
CA ALA A 164 16.45 7.99 25.74
C ALA A 164 15.44 7.14 24.95
N ASN A 165 14.21 7.64 24.76
CA ASN A 165 13.18 6.98 23.94
C ASN A 165 13.60 6.89 22.46
N SER A 166 14.16 7.97 21.90
CA SER A 166 14.69 7.99 20.53
C SER A 166 15.86 6.99 20.35
N ALA A 167 16.72 6.86 21.35
CA ALA A 167 17.81 5.88 21.34
C ALA A 167 17.28 4.43 21.40
N ALA A 168 16.30 4.15 22.25
CA ALA A 168 15.67 2.82 22.35
C ALA A 168 14.95 2.42 21.06
N GLN A 169 14.23 3.36 20.41
CA GLN A 169 13.62 3.13 19.10
C GLN A 169 14.69 2.86 18.03
N SER A 170 15.81 3.58 18.06
CA SER A 170 16.93 3.37 17.13
C SER A 170 17.57 1.99 17.30
N GLU A 171 17.71 1.51 18.54
CA GLU A 171 18.18 0.15 18.82
C GLU A 171 17.19 -0.91 18.29
N GLN A 172 15.89 -0.70 18.49
CA GLN A 172 14.86 -1.61 17.98
C GLN A 172 14.86 -1.66 16.44
N ASN A 173 15.00 -0.51 15.77
CA ASN A 173 15.12 -0.46 14.30
C ASN A 173 16.36 -1.21 13.81
N ALA A 174 17.51 -1.05 14.48
CA ALA A 174 18.73 -1.78 14.16
C ALA A 174 18.57 -3.31 14.34
N ARG A 175 17.83 -3.76 15.37
CA ARG A 175 17.49 -5.17 15.57
C ARG A 175 16.58 -5.71 14.46
N THR A 176 15.59 -4.94 14.01
CA THR A 176 14.73 -5.31 12.88
C THR A 176 15.55 -5.48 11.60
N SER A 177 16.36 -4.48 11.24
CA SER A 177 17.20 -4.56 10.02
C SER A 177 18.26 -5.66 10.07
N ALA A 178 18.76 -6.04 11.25
CA ALA A 178 19.61 -7.22 11.39
C ALA A 178 18.86 -8.53 11.11
N GLY A 179 17.59 -8.63 11.51
CA GLY A 179 16.72 -9.76 11.17
C GLY A 179 16.40 -9.84 9.68
N GLU A 180 16.06 -8.70 9.06
CA GLU A 180 15.84 -8.58 7.61
C GLU A 180 17.08 -8.99 6.81
N ALA A 181 18.28 -8.59 7.24
CA ALA A 181 19.54 -8.97 6.61
C ALA A 181 19.82 -10.48 6.68
N GLU A 182 19.52 -11.13 7.80
CA GLU A 182 19.66 -12.59 7.92
C GLU A 182 18.61 -13.34 7.08
N THR A 183 17.38 -12.82 6.97
CA THR A 183 16.37 -13.34 6.02
C THR A 183 16.83 -13.18 4.57
N ALA A 184 17.40 -12.04 4.19
CA ALA A 184 17.94 -11.82 2.85
C ALA A 184 19.09 -12.79 2.52
N LYS A 185 19.96 -13.07 3.48
CA LYS A 185 21.01 -14.10 3.37
C LYS A 185 20.43 -15.50 3.12
N GLN A 186 19.42 -15.91 3.90
CA GLN A 186 18.76 -17.22 3.71
C GLN A 186 18.07 -17.33 2.33
N ASN A 187 17.41 -16.25 1.89
CA ASN A 187 16.81 -16.19 0.55
C ASN A 187 17.87 -16.31 -0.57
N ALA A 188 19.06 -15.72 -0.40
CA ALA A 188 20.17 -15.85 -1.33
C ALA A 188 20.74 -17.30 -1.37
N GLU A 189 20.91 -17.94 -0.21
CA GLU A 189 21.33 -19.35 -0.10
C GLU A 189 20.32 -20.31 -0.76
N GLN A 190 19.02 -20.07 -0.58
CA GLN A 190 17.95 -20.81 -1.25
C GLN A 190 17.96 -20.58 -2.77
N SER A 191 18.14 -19.34 -3.21
CA SER A 191 18.20 -18.98 -4.64
C SER A 191 19.39 -19.65 -5.34
N ALA A 192 20.55 -19.70 -4.68
CA ALA A 192 21.74 -20.41 -5.18
C ALA A 192 21.49 -21.92 -5.31
N THR A 193 20.78 -22.52 -4.35
CA THR A 193 20.39 -23.94 -4.37
C THR A 193 19.42 -24.25 -5.53
N GLN A 194 18.43 -23.36 -5.75
CA GLN A 194 17.50 -23.47 -6.88
C GLN A 194 18.22 -23.34 -8.23
N ALA A 195 19.12 -22.36 -8.37
CA ALA A 195 19.94 -22.19 -9.58
C ALA A 195 20.79 -23.43 -9.88
N SER A 196 21.41 -24.04 -8.87
CA SER A 196 22.16 -25.30 -9.01
C SER A 196 21.26 -26.46 -9.48
N THR A 197 20.05 -26.55 -8.95
CA THR A 197 19.05 -27.57 -9.34
C THR A 197 18.57 -27.39 -10.78
N SER A 198 18.31 -26.14 -11.19
CA SER A 198 17.95 -25.81 -12.58
C SER A 198 19.09 -26.13 -13.55
N ALA A 199 20.35 -25.84 -13.18
CA ALA A 199 21.51 -26.18 -14.00
C ALA A 199 21.68 -27.71 -14.19
N ALA A 200 21.49 -28.50 -13.12
CA ALA A 200 21.49 -29.96 -13.21
C ALA A 200 20.35 -30.49 -14.10
N SER A 201 19.17 -29.88 -14.02
CA SER A 201 18.00 -30.26 -14.83
C SER A 201 18.18 -29.92 -16.31
N ALA A 202 18.83 -28.79 -16.63
CA ALA A 202 19.22 -28.43 -17.98
C ALA A 202 20.27 -29.39 -18.56
N ALA A 203 21.28 -29.79 -17.76
CA ALA A 203 22.27 -30.78 -18.16
C ALA A 203 21.63 -32.15 -18.48
N GLN A 204 20.72 -32.63 -17.62
CA GLN A 204 19.97 -33.86 -17.88
C GLN A 204 19.11 -33.76 -19.16
N SER A 205 18.49 -32.60 -19.41
CA SER A 205 17.69 -32.37 -20.61
C SER A 205 18.55 -32.41 -21.89
N ALA A 206 19.78 -31.89 -21.83
CA ALA A 206 20.74 -31.98 -22.94
C ALA A 206 21.11 -33.45 -23.25
N THR A 207 21.36 -34.28 -22.23
CA THR A 207 21.63 -35.72 -22.41
C THR A 207 20.43 -36.47 -23.00
N VAL A 208 19.20 -36.12 -22.62
CA VAL A 208 17.98 -36.69 -23.21
C VAL A 208 17.86 -36.28 -24.68
N ALA A 209 18.10 -35.02 -25.02
CA ALA A 209 18.08 -34.54 -26.41
C ALA A 209 19.14 -35.22 -27.29
N GLU A 210 20.36 -35.41 -26.77
CA GLU A 210 21.42 -36.16 -27.46
C GLU A 210 21.02 -37.62 -27.71
N THR A 211 20.44 -38.29 -26.70
CA THR A 211 19.91 -39.66 -26.83
C THR A 211 18.80 -39.74 -27.89
N SER A 212 17.89 -38.75 -27.92
CA SER A 212 16.84 -38.67 -28.93
C SER A 212 17.40 -38.47 -30.34
N ALA A 213 18.45 -37.66 -30.50
CA ALA A 213 19.13 -37.49 -31.79
C ALA A 213 19.81 -38.78 -32.28
N GLN A 214 20.45 -39.53 -31.38
CA GLN A 214 21.03 -40.85 -31.69
C GLN A 214 19.95 -41.85 -32.14
N ASN A 215 18.81 -41.90 -31.44
CA ASN A 215 17.67 -42.76 -31.79
C ASN A 215 17.04 -42.39 -33.15
N ALA A 216 17.00 -41.10 -33.49
CA ALA A 216 16.56 -40.64 -34.81
C ALA A 216 17.49 -41.13 -35.93
N GLY A 217 18.81 -40.97 -35.78
CA GLY A 217 19.79 -41.47 -36.76
C GLY A 217 19.81 -43.00 -36.89
N ALA A 218 19.57 -43.73 -35.79
CA ALA A 218 19.39 -45.18 -35.84
C ALA A 218 18.11 -45.57 -36.61
N SER A 219 17.02 -44.82 -36.44
CA SER A 219 15.75 -45.03 -37.14
C SER A 219 15.87 -44.72 -38.64
N GLU A 220 16.59 -43.65 -39.02
CA GLU A 220 16.92 -43.33 -40.41
C GLU A 220 17.73 -44.46 -41.07
N THR A 221 18.74 -44.98 -40.36
CA THR A 221 19.56 -46.11 -40.84
C THR A 221 18.71 -47.38 -41.05
N ALA A 222 17.82 -47.69 -40.12
CA ALA A 222 16.91 -48.83 -40.22
C ALA A 222 15.90 -48.68 -41.39
N ALA A 223 15.41 -47.46 -41.64
CA ALA A 223 14.55 -47.17 -42.78
C ALA A 223 15.28 -47.34 -44.13
N ALA A 224 16.53 -46.86 -44.23
CA ALA A 224 17.38 -47.04 -45.42
C ALA A 224 17.71 -48.52 -45.69
N GLN A 225 17.97 -49.30 -44.64
CA GLN A 225 18.15 -50.75 -44.77
C GLN A 225 16.86 -51.43 -45.25
N SER A 226 15.71 -51.09 -44.66
CA SER A 226 14.40 -51.64 -45.04
C SER A 226 14.05 -51.34 -46.51
N ALA A 227 14.37 -50.14 -46.99
CA ALA A 227 14.20 -49.77 -48.40
C ALA A 227 15.10 -50.63 -49.33
N THR A 228 16.34 -50.90 -48.91
CA THR A 228 17.29 -51.76 -49.63
C THR A 228 16.81 -53.22 -49.67
N GLU A 229 16.32 -53.76 -48.56
CA GLU A 229 15.75 -55.11 -48.48
C GLU A 229 14.47 -55.27 -49.31
N SER A 230 13.63 -54.23 -49.36
CA SER A 230 12.45 -54.16 -50.23
C SER A 230 12.85 -54.19 -51.72
N ALA A 231 13.82 -53.36 -52.13
CA ALA A 231 14.34 -53.35 -53.49
C ALA A 231 14.91 -54.72 -53.92
N ASN A 232 15.75 -55.32 -53.07
CA ASN A 232 16.29 -56.68 -53.30
C ASN A 232 15.18 -57.74 -53.39
N SER A 233 14.07 -57.57 -52.68
CA SER A 233 12.93 -58.48 -52.73
C SER A 233 12.11 -58.32 -54.02
N ALA A 234 11.95 -57.09 -54.51
CA ALA A 234 11.37 -56.82 -55.82
C ALA A 234 12.21 -57.46 -56.96
N THR A 235 13.54 -57.28 -56.95
CA THR A 235 14.43 -57.92 -57.94
C THR A 235 14.35 -59.45 -57.90
N ARG A 236 14.28 -60.05 -56.70
CA ARG A 236 14.10 -61.51 -56.57
C ARG A 236 12.74 -61.98 -57.11
N ALA A 237 11.67 -61.21 -56.90
CA ALA A 237 10.35 -61.52 -57.46
C ALA A 237 10.34 -61.44 -59.00
N GLU A 238 10.99 -60.43 -59.58
CA GLU A 238 11.14 -60.28 -61.04
C GLU A 238 11.96 -61.42 -61.67
N GLN A 239 13.06 -61.83 -61.01
CA GLN A 239 13.85 -62.99 -61.41
C GLN A 239 13.04 -64.30 -61.32
N ALA A 240 12.29 -64.50 -60.24
CA ALA A 240 11.45 -65.69 -60.06
C ALA A 240 10.31 -65.76 -61.09
N ALA A 241 9.67 -64.62 -61.40
CA ALA A 241 8.65 -64.54 -62.45
C ALA A 241 9.24 -64.85 -63.84
N SER A 242 10.45 -64.34 -64.13
CA SER A 242 11.18 -64.63 -65.37
C SER A 242 11.55 -66.10 -65.50
N ALA A 243 12.01 -66.73 -64.40
CA ALA A 243 12.32 -68.16 -64.36
C ALA A 243 11.07 -69.02 -64.56
N ALA A 244 9.97 -68.70 -63.86
CA ALA A 244 8.70 -69.41 -64.02
C ALA A 244 8.12 -69.29 -65.45
N ALA A 245 8.28 -68.14 -66.10
CA ALA A 245 7.91 -67.96 -67.51
C ALA A 245 8.78 -68.80 -68.45
N ALA A 246 10.09 -68.88 -68.20
CA ALA A 246 11.01 -69.73 -68.96
C ALA A 246 10.68 -71.23 -68.79
N ASP A 247 10.42 -71.68 -67.56
CA ASP A 247 10.03 -73.06 -67.26
C ASP A 247 8.69 -73.43 -67.92
N ALA A 248 7.70 -72.52 -67.91
CA ALA A 248 6.43 -72.73 -68.59
C ALA A 248 6.60 -72.93 -70.11
N VAL A 249 7.45 -72.13 -70.76
CA VAL A 249 7.79 -72.30 -72.18
C VAL A 249 8.55 -73.61 -72.42
N ALA A 250 9.50 -73.94 -71.54
CA ALA A 250 10.30 -75.17 -71.63
C ALA A 250 9.48 -76.45 -71.45
N GLN A 251 8.36 -76.41 -70.73
CA GLN A 251 7.42 -77.53 -70.60
C GLN A 251 6.39 -77.57 -71.74
N ALA A 252 5.83 -76.42 -72.13
CA ALA A 252 4.76 -76.35 -73.13
C ALA A 252 5.23 -76.72 -74.55
N VAL A 253 6.42 -76.29 -74.96
CA VAL A 253 6.91 -76.50 -76.35
C VAL A 253 7.18 -77.99 -76.65
N PRO A 254 7.86 -78.78 -75.80
CA PRO A 254 8.06 -80.21 -76.06
C PRO A 254 6.77 -81.02 -76.02
N GLU A 255 5.81 -80.65 -75.16
CA GLU A 255 4.53 -81.35 -75.07
C GLU A 255 3.65 -81.07 -76.30
N ALA A 256 3.55 -79.81 -76.73
CA ALA A 256 2.91 -79.47 -78.01
C ALA A 256 3.57 -80.21 -79.19
N ALA A 257 4.90 -80.32 -79.20
CA ALA A 257 5.63 -81.08 -80.22
C ALA A 257 5.38 -82.60 -80.15
N ARG A 258 5.11 -83.17 -78.96
CA ARG A 258 4.66 -84.57 -78.82
C ARG A 258 3.25 -84.74 -79.37
N GLN A 259 2.32 -83.85 -79.03
CA GLN A 259 0.92 -83.91 -79.47
C GLN A 259 0.84 -83.84 -81.00
N ILE A 260 1.47 -82.83 -81.62
CA ILE A 260 1.57 -82.70 -83.09
C ILE A 260 2.16 -83.96 -83.72
N ARG A 261 3.21 -84.56 -83.15
CA ARG A 261 3.79 -85.80 -83.66
C ARG A 261 2.83 -86.98 -83.58
N THR A 262 2.07 -87.10 -82.48
CA THR A 262 1.07 -88.15 -82.28
C THR A 262 -0.10 -87.99 -83.27
N GLU A 263 -0.58 -86.77 -83.49
CA GLU A 263 -1.60 -86.46 -84.49
C GLU A 263 -1.12 -86.78 -85.91
N ILE A 264 0.08 -86.33 -86.30
CA ILE A 264 0.68 -86.66 -87.60
C ILE A 264 0.80 -88.18 -87.78
N GLN A 265 1.23 -88.92 -86.76
CA GLN A 265 1.32 -90.39 -86.85
C GLN A 265 -0.05 -91.04 -87.02
N ALA A 266 -1.09 -90.52 -86.34
CA ALA A 266 -2.46 -91.00 -86.51
C ALA A 266 -3.04 -90.69 -87.91
N GLU A 267 -2.72 -89.52 -88.47
CA GLU A 267 -3.07 -89.17 -89.85
C GLU A 267 -2.33 -90.05 -90.86
N VAL A 268 -1.02 -90.32 -90.66
CA VAL A 268 -0.25 -91.24 -91.50
C VAL A 268 -0.88 -92.62 -91.49
N THR A 269 -1.18 -93.19 -90.32
CA THR A 269 -1.85 -94.49 -90.23
C THR A 269 -3.26 -94.47 -90.81
N ARG A 270 -4.00 -93.36 -90.73
CA ARG A 270 -5.29 -93.22 -91.41
C ARG A 270 -5.13 -93.19 -92.93
N ALA A 271 -4.11 -92.51 -93.44
CA ALA A 271 -3.78 -92.47 -94.87
C ALA A 271 -3.31 -93.85 -95.39
N GLU A 272 -2.47 -94.57 -94.64
CA GLU A 272 -2.04 -95.94 -94.94
C GLU A 272 -3.23 -96.91 -94.98
N ASN A 273 -4.12 -96.85 -93.98
CA ASN A 273 -5.35 -97.63 -93.97
C ASN A 273 -6.28 -97.27 -95.14
N SER A 274 -6.37 -95.99 -95.51
CA SER A 274 -7.18 -95.52 -96.64
C SER A 274 -6.60 -96.00 -97.98
N ALA A 275 -5.27 -95.97 -98.14
CA ALA A 275 -4.58 -96.50 -99.31
C ALA A 275 -4.74 -98.04 -99.40
N THR A 276 -4.67 -98.75 -98.27
CA THR A 276 -4.91 -100.20 -98.20
C THR A 276 -6.36 -100.54 -98.56
N ALA A 277 -7.33 -99.76 -98.08
CA ALA A 277 -8.73 -99.91 -98.45
C ALA A 277 -8.97 -99.61 -99.93
N ALA A 278 -8.30 -98.60 -100.49
CA ALA A 278 -8.36 -98.30 -101.92
C ALA A 278 -7.78 -99.43 -102.78
N ALA A 279 -6.61 -99.97 -102.43
CA ALA A 279 -6.01 -101.13 -103.11
C ALA A 279 -6.86 -102.40 -102.99
N THR A 280 -7.51 -102.60 -101.82
CA THR A 280 -8.48 -103.69 -101.62
C THR A 280 -9.71 -103.49 -102.50
N SER A 281 -10.20 -102.26 -102.63
CA SER A 281 -11.32 -101.91 -103.51
C SER A 281 -10.96 -102.09 -104.99
N GLU A 282 -9.73 -101.78 -105.39
CA GLU A 282 -9.21 -102.04 -106.74
C GLU A 282 -9.11 -103.55 -107.03
N ALA A 283 -8.59 -104.35 -106.10
CA ALA A 283 -8.56 -105.81 -106.23
C ALA A 283 -9.98 -106.42 -106.29
N ASN A 284 -10.91 -105.91 -105.48
CA ASN A 284 -12.32 -106.29 -105.52
C ASN A 284 -12.98 -105.87 -106.84
N ALA A 285 -12.64 -104.71 -107.39
CA ALA A 285 -13.13 -104.26 -108.70
C ALA A 285 -12.55 -105.12 -109.84
N ALA A 286 -11.27 -105.52 -109.77
CA ALA A 286 -10.67 -106.45 -110.72
C ALA A 286 -11.31 -107.85 -110.66
N THR A 287 -11.57 -108.36 -109.46
CA THR A 287 -12.31 -109.61 -109.25
C THR A 287 -13.75 -109.50 -109.77
N SER A 288 -14.42 -108.37 -109.50
CA SER A 288 -15.77 -108.09 -110.02
C SER A 288 -15.78 -107.96 -111.54
N ALA A 289 -14.71 -107.45 -112.16
CA ALA A 289 -14.53 -107.39 -113.60
C ALA A 289 -14.28 -108.78 -114.21
N GLN A 290 -13.51 -109.65 -113.55
CA GLN A 290 -13.39 -111.07 -113.93
C GLN A 290 -14.75 -111.77 -113.84
N GLN A 291 -15.45 -111.65 -112.70
CA GLN A 291 -16.79 -112.19 -112.53
C GLN A 291 -17.79 -111.61 -113.53
N SER A 292 -17.67 -110.33 -113.89
CA SER A 292 -18.48 -109.71 -114.94
C SER A 292 -18.12 -110.20 -116.34
N ALA A 293 -16.86 -110.56 -116.61
CA ALA A 293 -16.45 -111.18 -117.87
C ALA A 293 -16.92 -112.64 -117.97
N GLU A 294 -16.88 -113.40 -116.86
CA GLU A 294 -17.46 -114.73 -116.75
C GLU A 294 -19.00 -114.68 -116.85
N ALA A 295 -19.64 -113.72 -116.18
CA ALA A 295 -21.07 -113.47 -116.27
C ALA A 295 -21.49 -112.93 -117.64
N LEU A 296 -20.63 -112.19 -118.36
CA LEU A 296 -20.87 -111.82 -119.77
C LEU A 296 -20.79 -113.06 -120.66
N LYS A 297 -19.84 -113.97 -120.41
CA LYS A 297 -19.72 -115.26 -121.11
C LYS A 297 -20.94 -116.16 -120.85
N ALA A 298 -21.45 -116.18 -119.61
CA ALA A 298 -22.68 -116.87 -119.24
C ALA A 298 -23.94 -116.16 -119.76
N ALA A 299 -23.97 -114.83 -119.80
CA ALA A 299 -25.08 -114.06 -120.36
C ALA A 299 -25.15 -114.14 -121.89
N GLN A 300 -24.02 -114.33 -122.58
CA GLN A 300 -23.99 -114.66 -124.00
C GLN A 300 -24.62 -116.03 -124.29
N GLU A 301 -24.53 -117.00 -123.37
CA GLU A 301 -25.28 -118.27 -123.43
C GLU A 301 -26.77 -118.11 -123.02
N ILE A 302 -27.08 -117.17 -122.13
CA ILE A 302 -28.41 -117.01 -121.49
C ILE A 302 -29.31 -115.93 -122.17
N ALA A 303 -28.82 -115.22 -123.20
CA ALA A 303 -29.57 -114.17 -123.92
C ALA A 303 -30.72 -114.69 -124.83
N LYS A 304 -31.62 -115.50 -124.26
CA LYS A 304 -32.95 -115.83 -124.79
C LYS A 304 -34.01 -115.56 -123.71
N THR A 305 -34.71 -114.43 -123.83
CA THR A 305 -35.90 -113.94 -123.08
C THR A 305 -35.68 -113.03 -121.85
N PRO A 306 -36.65 -112.12 -121.50
CA PRO A 306 -36.32 -110.86 -120.79
C PRO A 306 -37.11 -110.49 -119.50
N GLY A 307 -36.48 -109.66 -118.64
CA GLY A 307 -37.10 -108.76 -117.63
C GLY A 307 -37.19 -109.30 -116.17
N PRO A 308 -37.52 -108.45 -115.16
CA PRO A 308 -37.74 -106.99 -115.13
C PRO A 308 -36.92 -106.22 -114.04
N LYS A 309 -37.32 -104.97 -113.72
CA LYS A 309 -36.60 -103.91 -112.95
C LYS A 309 -37.17 -103.68 -111.53
N GLY A 310 -36.36 -103.17 -110.57
CA GLY A 310 -36.82 -102.61 -109.28
C GLY A 310 -35.78 -101.68 -108.58
N ASP A 311 -36.24 -100.63 -107.90
CA ASP A 311 -35.48 -99.41 -107.51
C ASP A 311 -35.11 -99.30 -105.99
N PRO A 312 -34.29 -98.32 -105.52
CA PRO A 312 -33.65 -98.29 -104.18
C PRO A 312 -34.21 -97.25 -103.16
N GLY A 313 -33.70 -97.27 -101.91
CA GLY A 313 -34.12 -96.40 -100.77
C GLY A 313 -32.97 -95.98 -99.80
N PRO A 314 -33.22 -95.10 -98.78
CA PRO A 314 -32.51 -93.81 -98.73
C PRO A 314 -31.80 -93.39 -97.39
N LYS A 315 -31.31 -92.13 -97.36
CA LYS A 315 -30.63 -91.36 -96.28
C LYS A 315 -31.65 -90.48 -95.48
N GLY A 316 -31.42 -89.98 -94.24
CA GLY A 316 -30.30 -90.11 -93.27
C GLY A 316 -29.71 -88.75 -92.76
N ASP A 317 -29.97 -88.34 -91.50
CA ASP A 317 -29.80 -86.94 -91.03
C ASP A 317 -29.08 -86.72 -89.66
N PRO A 318 -28.61 -85.47 -89.34
CA PRO A 318 -27.71 -85.13 -88.23
C PRO A 318 -28.33 -84.33 -87.06
N GLY A 319 -27.57 -84.13 -85.97
CA GLY A 319 -28.04 -83.56 -84.68
C GLY A 319 -27.86 -82.04 -84.43
N PRO A 320 -28.36 -81.51 -83.29
CA PRO A 320 -28.47 -80.07 -83.01
C PRO A 320 -27.35 -79.46 -82.12
N LYS A 321 -27.44 -78.14 -81.95
CA LYS A 321 -26.46 -77.17 -81.42
C LYS A 321 -26.89 -76.63 -80.03
N GLY A 322 -25.93 -76.19 -79.19
CA GLY A 322 -26.17 -75.75 -77.80
C GLY A 322 -26.30 -74.23 -77.57
N ASP A 323 -26.69 -73.86 -76.33
CA ASP A 323 -27.17 -72.54 -75.89
C ASP A 323 -26.15 -71.70 -75.07
N PRO A 324 -26.37 -70.37 -74.88
CA PRO A 324 -25.47 -69.46 -74.12
C PRO A 324 -25.78 -69.35 -72.61
N GLY A 325 -24.82 -68.84 -71.83
CA GLY A 325 -24.85 -68.76 -70.35
C GLY A 325 -25.46 -67.48 -69.72
N ALA A 326 -25.50 -67.44 -68.38
CA ALA A 326 -26.28 -66.50 -67.56
C ALA A 326 -25.46 -65.49 -66.71
N ASP A 327 -26.15 -64.46 -66.19
CA ASP A 327 -25.58 -63.31 -65.46
C ASP A 327 -25.22 -63.58 -63.97
N GLY A 328 -24.46 -62.66 -63.37
CA GLY A 328 -23.82 -62.80 -62.04
C GLY A 328 -24.57 -62.23 -60.82
N LYS A 329 -24.07 -62.59 -59.62
CA LYS A 329 -24.69 -62.36 -58.29
C LYS A 329 -24.68 -60.90 -57.80
N SER A 330 -25.61 -60.60 -56.88
CA SER A 330 -25.83 -59.31 -56.23
C SER A 330 -24.98 -59.08 -54.97
N ALA A 331 -24.90 -57.81 -54.52
CA ALA A 331 -24.12 -57.41 -53.34
C ALA A 331 -24.56 -58.07 -52.02
N TYR A 332 -25.86 -58.39 -51.87
CA TYR A 332 -26.37 -59.12 -50.70
C TYR A 332 -25.86 -60.57 -50.70
N GLU A 333 -25.86 -61.25 -51.84
CA GLU A 333 -25.36 -62.62 -51.97
C GLU A 333 -23.85 -62.70 -51.66
N ILE A 334 -23.07 -61.70 -52.08
CA ILE A 334 -21.65 -61.58 -51.74
C ILE A 334 -21.45 -61.35 -50.22
N TRP A 335 -22.27 -60.50 -49.59
CA TRP A 335 -22.19 -60.27 -48.13
C TRP A 335 -22.52 -61.53 -47.33
N VAL A 336 -23.53 -62.30 -47.77
CA VAL A 336 -23.92 -63.59 -47.16
C VAL A 336 -22.79 -64.63 -47.27
N GLU A 337 -22.15 -64.75 -48.44
CA GLU A 337 -21.03 -65.69 -48.66
C GLU A 337 -19.78 -65.36 -47.82
N GLN A 338 -19.65 -64.13 -47.33
CA GLN A 338 -18.53 -63.70 -46.48
C GLN A 338 -18.81 -63.84 -44.97
N GLN A 339 -20.02 -64.23 -44.55
CA GLN A 339 -20.31 -64.39 -43.12
C GLN A 339 -19.79 -65.74 -42.58
N PRO A 340 -19.20 -65.79 -41.37
CA PRO A 340 -18.82 -67.03 -40.72
C PRO A 340 -20.01 -67.99 -40.51
N THR A 341 -19.78 -69.29 -40.64
CA THR A 341 -20.82 -70.33 -40.52
C THR A 341 -21.57 -70.23 -39.19
N GLY A 342 -22.89 -70.05 -39.26
CA GLY A 342 -23.77 -69.89 -38.09
C GLY A 342 -24.08 -68.43 -37.71
N SER A 343 -23.57 -67.45 -38.45
CA SER A 343 -23.93 -66.03 -38.28
C SER A 343 -25.36 -65.74 -38.77
N ASP A 344 -26.00 -64.71 -38.21
CA ASP A 344 -27.29 -64.21 -38.69
C ASP A 344 -27.11 -63.47 -40.03
N THR A 345 -27.53 -64.13 -41.11
CA THR A 345 -27.50 -63.61 -42.48
C THR A 345 -28.82 -62.96 -42.91
N SER A 346 -29.71 -62.64 -41.97
CA SER A 346 -30.98 -61.98 -42.28
C SER A 346 -30.79 -60.57 -42.85
N MET A 347 -31.77 -60.10 -43.63
CA MET A 347 -31.79 -58.73 -44.15
C MET A 347 -31.74 -57.68 -43.02
N SER A 348 -32.28 -58.01 -41.84
CA SER A 348 -32.20 -57.16 -40.65
C SER A 348 -30.78 -57.03 -40.10
N ALA A 349 -30.01 -58.13 -40.08
CA ALA A 349 -28.60 -58.10 -39.71
C ALA A 349 -27.75 -57.32 -40.74
N TYR A 350 -28.05 -57.46 -42.03
CA TYR A 350 -27.43 -56.66 -43.09
C TYR A 350 -27.69 -55.16 -42.93
N MET A 351 -28.94 -54.76 -42.67
CA MET A 351 -29.27 -53.35 -42.43
C MET A 351 -28.60 -52.81 -41.16
N LYS A 352 -28.49 -53.61 -40.10
CA LYS A 352 -27.78 -53.24 -38.87
C LYS A 352 -26.25 -53.15 -39.03
N PHE A 353 -25.66 -53.94 -39.95
CA PHE A 353 -24.26 -53.80 -40.35
C PHE A 353 -23.97 -52.48 -41.11
N GLN A 354 -25.02 -51.89 -41.71
CA GLN A 354 -24.98 -50.59 -42.41
C GLN A 354 -25.31 -49.41 -41.48
N GLU A 355 -25.99 -49.62 -40.34
CA GLU A 355 -26.27 -48.57 -39.36
C GLU A 355 -24.99 -48.02 -38.71
N GLY A 356 -24.94 -46.70 -38.49
CA GLY A 356 -23.81 -46.01 -37.84
C GLY A 356 -22.61 -45.70 -38.74
N LYS A 357 -22.60 -46.14 -40.00
CA LYS A 357 -21.54 -45.80 -40.97
C LYS A 357 -21.92 -44.59 -41.83
N THR A 358 -21.83 -43.40 -41.25
CA THR A 358 -21.76 -42.13 -41.99
C THR A 358 -20.34 -41.54 -41.89
N ALA A 359 -19.90 -40.80 -42.92
CA ALA A 359 -18.53 -40.32 -42.99
C ALA A 359 -18.23 -39.16 -42.01
N SER A 360 -17.04 -39.23 -41.39
CA SER A 360 -16.37 -38.18 -40.58
C SER A 360 -16.90 -37.93 -39.16
N GLY A 361 -16.00 -37.99 -38.17
CA GLY A 361 -16.23 -37.57 -36.78
C GLY A 361 -15.04 -37.91 -35.87
N THR A 362 -14.48 -36.90 -35.19
CA THR A 362 -13.38 -37.01 -34.20
C THR A 362 -13.90 -36.99 -32.76
N ASP A 363 -13.09 -37.46 -31.80
CA ASP A 363 -13.42 -37.44 -30.37
C ASP A 363 -13.56 -36.01 -29.80
N ASP A 364 -14.65 -35.75 -29.05
CA ASP A 364 -14.88 -34.48 -28.33
C ASP A 364 -14.93 -34.68 -26.81
N VAL A 365 -14.19 -33.81 -26.10
CA VAL A 365 -14.15 -33.69 -24.63
C VAL A 365 -15.46 -33.08 -24.12
N LYS A 366 -15.99 -33.53 -22.99
CA LYS A 366 -17.26 -33.00 -22.45
C LYS A 366 -17.02 -31.75 -21.61
N LYS A 367 -18.01 -30.85 -21.60
CA LYS A 367 -17.98 -29.60 -20.80
C LYS A 367 -17.81 -29.82 -19.28
N THR A 368 -18.13 -31.02 -18.79
CA THR A 368 -17.93 -31.47 -17.40
C THR A 368 -16.46 -31.74 -17.04
N ASP A 369 -15.60 -31.89 -18.04
CA ASP A 369 -14.23 -32.37 -17.88
C ASP A 369 -13.24 -31.19 -17.78
N ILE A 370 -13.76 -29.95 -17.80
CA ILE A 370 -13.03 -28.69 -17.72
C ILE A 370 -13.21 -28.11 -16.31
N PRO A 371 -12.13 -27.82 -15.56
CA PRO A 371 -12.21 -27.14 -14.26
C PRO A 371 -12.94 -25.79 -14.35
N ALA A 372 -13.74 -25.45 -13.34
CA ALA A 372 -14.65 -24.28 -13.37
C ALA A 372 -13.94 -22.93 -13.59
N TYR A 373 -12.67 -22.79 -13.21
CA TYR A 373 -11.87 -21.57 -13.48
C TYR A 373 -11.41 -21.43 -14.95
N LEU A 374 -11.61 -22.47 -15.78
CA LEU A 374 -11.35 -22.46 -17.23
C LEU A 374 -12.64 -22.40 -18.06
N THR A 375 -13.82 -22.56 -17.46
CA THR A 375 -15.09 -22.37 -18.16
C THR A 375 -15.38 -20.87 -18.29
N ARG A 376 -15.14 -20.32 -19.49
CA ARG A 376 -15.51 -18.96 -19.87
C ARG A 376 -17.03 -18.80 -19.87
N GLU A 377 -17.62 -18.44 -18.73
CA GLU A 377 -19.04 -18.12 -18.63
C GLU A 377 -19.31 -16.77 -19.30
N LYS A 378 -20.26 -16.74 -20.24
CA LYS A 378 -20.58 -15.55 -21.02
C LYS A 378 -21.56 -14.67 -20.24
N LEU A 379 -21.25 -13.38 -20.11
CA LEU A 379 -22.10 -12.42 -19.40
C LEU A 379 -23.41 -12.17 -20.17
N ALA A 380 -24.47 -11.82 -19.44
CA ALA A 380 -25.71 -11.35 -20.05
C ALA A 380 -25.60 -9.86 -20.39
N HIS A 381 -26.27 -9.43 -21.46
CA HIS A 381 -26.40 -8.02 -21.83
C HIS A 381 -27.01 -7.20 -20.69
N GLY A 382 -26.31 -6.15 -20.24
CA GLY A 382 -26.76 -5.30 -19.13
C GLY A 382 -26.58 -5.91 -17.74
N ALA A 383 -25.80 -7.00 -17.58
CA ALA A 383 -25.45 -7.53 -16.27
C ALA A 383 -24.75 -6.45 -15.42
N ASN A 384 -25.23 -6.22 -14.20
CA ASN A 384 -24.49 -5.44 -13.22
C ASN A 384 -23.38 -6.32 -12.65
N LEU A 385 -22.14 -5.85 -12.71
CA LEU A 385 -21.03 -6.65 -12.20
C LEU A 385 -20.97 -6.66 -10.65
N GLU A 386 -21.64 -5.73 -9.99
CA GLU A 386 -21.83 -5.77 -8.53
C GLU A 386 -22.50 -7.08 -8.08
N ASP A 387 -23.41 -7.64 -8.89
CA ASP A 387 -24.08 -8.90 -8.59
C ASP A 387 -23.05 -10.06 -8.53
N LEU A 388 -22.16 -10.16 -9.52
CA LEU A 388 -21.09 -11.17 -9.57
C LEU A 388 -20.06 -11.02 -8.44
N LEU A 389 -19.80 -9.78 -8.03
CA LEU A 389 -18.91 -9.45 -6.91
C LEU A 389 -19.56 -9.78 -5.57
N SER A 390 -20.88 -9.57 -5.43
CA SER A 390 -21.67 -9.95 -4.26
C SER A 390 -21.82 -11.47 -4.10
N GLU A 391 -21.86 -12.19 -5.22
CA GLU A 391 -21.82 -13.66 -5.27
C GLU A 391 -20.41 -14.24 -5.07
N GLY A 392 -19.37 -13.39 -5.01
CA GLY A 392 -17.98 -13.80 -4.78
C GLY A 392 -17.34 -14.57 -5.94
N LYS A 393 -17.80 -14.35 -7.18
CA LYS A 393 -17.32 -15.08 -8.36
C LYS A 393 -15.99 -14.51 -8.88
N GLU A 394 -14.95 -15.33 -8.87
CA GLU A 394 -13.67 -15.04 -9.52
C GLU A 394 -13.59 -15.69 -10.90
N GLY A 395 -12.96 -15.04 -11.88
CA GLY A 395 -12.82 -15.61 -13.22
C GLY A 395 -12.56 -14.63 -14.35
N ILE A 396 -12.49 -15.19 -15.56
CA ILE A 396 -12.30 -14.48 -16.83
C ILE A 396 -13.58 -14.63 -17.66
N PHE A 397 -14.28 -13.52 -17.83
CA PHE A 397 -15.58 -13.45 -18.51
C PHE A 397 -15.42 -12.75 -19.86
N PRO A 398 -15.70 -13.39 -21.01
CA PRO A 398 -15.67 -12.72 -22.30
C PRO A 398 -16.81 -11.69 -22.41
N VAL A 399 -16.47 -10.52 -22.93
CA VAL A 399 -17.44 -9.49 -23.33
C VAL A 399 -17.56 -9.51 -24.84
N ASP A 400 -18.79 -9.44 -25.34
CA ASP A 400 -19.13 -9.25 -26.76
C ASP A 400 -20.39 -8.38 -26.89
N ASP A 401 -20.83 -8.12 -28.11
CA ASP A 401 -21.95 -7.25 -28.47
C ASP A 401 -23.25 -7.57 -27.70
N ASN A 402 -23.44 -8.83 -27.32
CA ASN A 402 -24.60 -9.32 -26.57
C ASN A 402 -24.34 -9.46 -25.06
N SER A 403 -23.23 -8.92 -24.55
CA SER A 403 -22.71 -9.17 -23.19
C SER A 403 -22.17 -7.91 -22.50
N MET A 404 -22.58 -6.72 -22.96
CA MET A 404 -22.06 -5.44 -22.45
C MET A 404 -22.46 -5.19 -20.99
N ILE A 405 -21.55 -4.60 -20.22
CA ILE A 405 -21.82 -4.12 -18.85
C ILE A 405 -22.33 -2.68 -18.96
N ALA A 406 -23.38 -2.34 -18.21
CA ALA A 406 -24.11 -1.07 -18.36
C ALA A 406 -23.29 0.19 -18.00
N ASP A 407 -22.18 0.04 -17.28
CA ASP A 407 -21.31 1.14 -16.83
C ASP A 407 -19.88 1.08 -17.42
N MET A 408 -19.68 0.25 -18.45
CA MET A 408 -18.36 0.00 -19.04
C MET A 408 -17.75 1.29 -19.65
N PRO A 409 -16.46 1.58 -19.43
CA PRO A 409 -15.82 2.78 -19.94
C PRO A 409 -15.47 2.63 -21.43
N GLY A 410 -15.53 3.74 -22.16
CA GLY A 410 -15.21 3.81 -23.60
C GLY A 410 -16.46 3.92 -24.48
N GLU A 411 -16.59 5.03 -25.21
CA GLU A 411 -17.64 5.17 -26.22
C GLU A 411 -17.32 4.30 -27.46
N TYR A 412 -18.19 3.32 -27.77
CA TYR A 412 -18.24 2.56 -29.04
C TYR A 412 -17.21 1.42 -29.29
N HIS A 413 -16.74 0.69 -28.28
CA HIS A 413 -15.86 -0.47 -28.50
C HIS A 413 -16.49 -1.83 -28.13
N TYR A 414 -16.58 -2.68 -29.16
CA TYR A 414 -17.24 -3.97 -29.16
C TYR A 414 -16.24 -5.09 -28.87
N GLY A 415 -16.50 -5.88 -27.82
CA GLY A 415 -15.71 -7.05 -27.45
C GLY A 415 -14.58 -6.77 -26.44
N GLY A 416 -14.22 -7.81 -25.68
CA GLY A 416 -13.15 -7.76 -24.69
C GLY A 416 -13.17 -8.92 -23.69
N SER A 417 -12.53 -8.74 -22.55
CA SER A 417 -12.69 -9.59 -21.37
C SER A 417 -12.78 -8.78 -20.09
N VAL A 418 -13.52 -9.31 -19.13
CA VAL A 418 -13.56 -8.84 -17.74
C VAL A 418 -12.86 -9.88 -16.87
N HIS A 419 -11.88 -9.46 -16.10
CA HIS A 419 -11.20 -10.29 -15.12
C HIS A 419 -11.63 -9.84 -13.72
N ILE A 420 -12.22 -10.76 -12.94
CA ILE A 420 -12.55 -10.54 -11.53
C ILE A 420 -11.57 -11.38 -10.71
N ARG A 421 -10.87 -10.74 -9.77
CA ARG A 421 -9.95 -11.41 -8.84
C ARG A 421 -10.22 -10.95 -7.42
N LYS A 422 -10.32 -11.88 -6.47
CA LYS A 422 -10.37 -11.56 -5.04
C LYS A 422 -8.96 -11.20 -4.58
N ILE A 423 -8.82 -10.07 -3.89
CA ILE A 423 -7.53 -9.61 -3.36
C ILE A 423 -7.49 -9.58 -1.82
N ALA A 424 -8.65 -9.53 -1.17
CA ALA A 424 -8.80 -9.76 0.27
C ALA A 424 -10.25 -10.16 0.59
N ASP A 425 -10.57 -10.48 1.84
CA ASP A 425 -11.95 -10.74 2.25
C ASP A 425 -12.84 -9.51 2.05
N GLY A 426 -13.88 -9.67 1.23
CA GLY A 426 -14.78 -8.59 0.82
C GLY A 426 -14.19 -7.61 -0.20
N VAL A 427 -12.96 -7.82 -0.69
CA VAL A 427 -12.28 -6.90 -1.63
C VAL A 427 -11.87 -7.61 -2.93
N PHE A 428 -12.32 -7.05 -4.05
CA PHE A 428 -12.13 -7.60 -5.39
C PHE A 428 -11.64 -6.51 -6.35
N THR A 429 -10.78 -6.90 -7.29
CA THR A 429 -10.43 -6.07 -8.46
C THR A 429 -11.27 -6.50 -9.66
N GLN A 430 -11.75 -5.51 -10.42
CA GLN A 430 -12.30 -5.71 -11.74
C GLN A 430 -11.41 -5.02 -12.77
N GLU A 431 -10.89 -5.80 -13.69
CA GLU A 431 -10.11 -5.36 -14.84
C GLU A 431 -10.94 -5.62 -16.11
N VAL A 432 -10.98 -4.65 -17.01
CA VAL A 432 -11.61 -4.75 -18.33
C VAL A 432 -10.52 -4.52 -19.37
N THR A 433 -10.37 -5.48 -20.29
CA THR A 433 -9.56 -5.33 -21.49
C THR A 433 -10.50 -5.20 -22.68
N LEU A 434 -10.46 -4.05 -23.36
CA LEU A 434 -11.23 -3.78 -24.58
C LEU A 434 -10.48 -4.28 -25.82
N THR A 435 -11.20 -4.55 -26.92
CA THR A 435 -10.61 -4.94 -28.22
C THR A 435 -9.69 -3.89 -28.85
N ASN A 436 -9.78 -2.62 -28.43
CA ASN A 436 -8.84 -1.55 -28.84
C ASN A 436 -7.52 -1.57 -28.04
N GLY A 437 -7.34 -2.48 -27.08
CA GLY A 437 -6.16 -2.56 -26.22
C GLY A 437 -6.17 -1.59 -25.03
N GLU A 438 -7.24 -0.81 -24.83
CA GLU A 438 -7.43 -0.07 -23.60
C GLU A 438 -7.77 -1.03 -22.47
N ILE A 439 -7.05 -0.86 -21.36
CA ILE A 439 -7.28 -1.60 -20.11
C ILE A 439 -7.83 -0.60 -19.11
N TRP A 440 -8.93 -0.95 -18.47
CA TRP A 440 -9.58 -0.16 -17.43
C TRP A 440 -9.70 -0.99 -16.16
N ILE A 441 -9.58 -0.36 -15.00
CA ILE A 441 -9.67 -1.02 -13.70
C ILE A 441 -10.62 -0.27 -12.77
N ARG A 442 -11.26 -1.03 -11.88
CA ARG A 442 -11.90 -0.53 -10.66
C ARG A 442 -11.83 -1.58 -9.55
N THR A 443 -12.28 -1.20 -8.36
CA THR A 443 -12.24 -2.01 -7.15
C THR A 443 -13.59 -2.01 -6.46
N TYR A 444 -13.96 -3.16 -5.90
CA TYR A 444 -15.11 -3.35 -5.04
C TYR A 444 -14.64 -3.71 -3.63
N ASN A 445 -15.25 -3.12 -2.61
CA ASN A 445 -14.97 -3.41 -1.21
C ASN A 445 -16.23 -3.32 -0.38
N ASN A 446 -16.75 -4.46 0.07
CA ASN A 446 -17.83 -4.57 1.06
C ASN A 446 -19.06 -3.66 0.77
N GLY A 447 -19.42 -3.49 -0.50
CA GLY A 447 -20.54 -2.66 -0.95
C GLY A 447 -20.15 -1.37 -1.68
N ASP A 448 -18.93 -0.87 -1.51
CA ASP A 448 -18.43 0.32 -2.20
C ASP A 448 -17.70 -0.06 -3.50
N LEU A 449 -18.21 0.40 -4.65
CA LEU A 449 -17.60 0.25 -5.97
C LEU A 449 -16.95 1.57 -6.42
N THR A 450 -15.67 1.53 -6.82
CA THR A 450 -14.99 2.72 -7.35
C THR A 450 -15.36 2.99 -8.80
N GLY A 451 -15.25 4.24 -9.24
CA GLY A 451 -15.33 4.58 -10.66
C GLY A 451 -14.25 3.89 -11.50
N TRP A 452 -14.50 3.75 -12.79
CA TRP A 452 -13.56 3.21 -13.77
C TRP A 452 -12.36 4.13 -14.01
N MET A 453 -11.15 3.55 -14.07
CA MET A 453 -9.90 4.27 -14.29
C MET A 453 -9.08 3.62 -15.41
N PRO A 454 -8.52 4.40 -16.36
CA PRO A 454 -7.75 3.86 -17.47
C PRO A 454 -6.33 3.48 -17.00
N VAL A 455 -5.95 2.23 -17.25
CA VAL A 455 -4.60 1.68 -17.05
C VAL A 455 -3.75 1.86 -18.32
N VAL A 456 -4.39 1.73 -19.49
CA VAL A 456 -3.79 1.98 -20.81
C VAL A 456 -4.71 2.91 -21.59
N SER A 457 -4.17 4.03 -22.06
CA SER A 457 -4.87 5.00 -22.91
C SER A 457 -4.09 5.19 -24.22
N GLN A 458 -4.59 4.60 -25.31
CA GLN A 458 -4.02 4.86 -26.64
C GLN A 458 -4.60 6.15 -27.22
N ARG A 459 -4.07 7.31 -26.81
CA ARG A 459 -4.22 8.56 -27.58
C ARG A 459 -3.12 9.60 -27.30
N PRO A 460 -2.02 9.58 -28.07
CA PRO A 460 -1.27 10.80 -28.36
C PRO A 460 -2.20 11.79 -29.09
N ALA A 461 -2.23 13.04 -28.66
CA ALA A 461 -3.02 14.08 -29.31
C ALA A 461 -2.36 14.51 -30.64
N GLY A 462 -2.62 13.73 -31.70
CA GLY A 462 -2.27 14.05 -33.08
C GLY A 462 -0.98 13.38 -33.60
N GLY A 463 -1.07 12.83 -34.81
CA GLY A 463 0.06 12.28 -35.56
C GLY A 463 0.02 10.76 -35.69
N TYR A 464 0.24 10.28 -36.93
CA TYR A 464 0.39 8.85 -37.25
C TYR A 464 1.69 8.29 -36.64
N GLY A 465 1.65 7.95 -35.36
CA GLY A 465 2.72 7.26 -34.63
C GLY A 465 2.52 5.73 -34.62
N ARG A 466 3.58 4.98 -34.28
CA ARG A 466 3.54 3.52 -34.20
C ARG A 466 2.44 3.03 -33.25
N TRP A 467 1.81 1.93 -33.64
CA TRP A 467 1.03 1.09 -32.74
C TRP A 467 1.99 0.46 -31.72
N ASP A 468 2.07 1.03 -30.51
CA ASP A 468 2.61 0.31 -29.37
C ASP A 468 1.58 -0.76 -28.98
N TYR A 469 1.86 -2.00 -29.40
CA TYR A 469 1.11 -3.17 -28.96
C TYR A 469 1.17 -3.26 -27.43
N PRO A 470 0.10 -3.68 -26.76
CA PRO A 470 0.10 -3.81 -25.30
C PRO A 470 1.17 -4.83 -24.90
N GLY A 471 2.20 -4.35 -24.19
CA GLY A 471 3.14 -5.21 -23.47
C GLY A 471 2.42 -5.96 -22.34
N SER A 472 3.13 -6.85 -21.66
CA SER A 472 2.57 -7.46 -20.45
C SER A 472 2.43 -6.38 -19.38
N TYR A 473 1.24 -6.27 -18.79
CA TYR A 473 0.97 -5.36 -17.67
C TYR A 473 0.80 -6.15 -16.37
N GLY A 474 1.43 -5.66 -15.31
CA GLY A 474 1.34 -6.21 -13.96
C GLY A 474 0.61 -5.23 -13.03
N LEU A 475 -0.42 -5.71 -12.34
CA LEU A 475 -1.21 -4.91 -11.40
C LEU A 475 -0.90 -5.33 -9.97
N VAL A 476 -0.64 -4.36 -9.10
CA VAL A 476 -0.35 -4.60 -7.68
C VAL A 476 -1.22 -3.70 -6.82
N CYS A 477 -2.01 -4.30 -5.92
CA CYS A 477 -2.73 -3.57 -4.88
C CYS A 477 -1.90 -3.59 -3.59
N VAL A 478 -1.70 -2.42 -2.99
CA VAL A 478 -0.82 -2.21 -1.83
C VAL A 478 -1.64 -1.61 -0.70
N LYS A 479 -1.54 -2.17 0.50
CA LYS A 479 -2.13 -1.61 1.72
C LYS A 479 -1.01 -1.03 2.57
N ALA A 480 -1.15 0.19 3.09
CA ALA A 480 -0.09 0.84 3.84
C ALA A 480 0.29 0.07 5.12
N GLY A 481 1.49 -0.49 5.13
CA GLY A 481 2.26 -0.78 6.34
C GLY A 481 3.08 0.45 6.74
N VAL A 482 3.49 0.53 8.00
CA VAL A 482 4.30 1.64 8.53
C VAL A 482 5.79 1.37 8.34
N ASP A 483 6.53 2.44 8.02
CA ASP A 483 8.00 2.59 7.95
C ASP A 483 8.82 1.78 6.93
N VAL A 484 9.53 2.54 6.07
CA VAL A 484 10.99 2.40 5.86
C VAL A 484 11.59 3.80 5.64
N ALA A 485 12.72 4.10 6.29
CA ALA A 485 13.53 5.28 6.02
C ALA A 485 14.75 4.90 5.15
N GLY A 486 15.00 5.61 4.04
CA GLY A 486 16.20 5.39 3.22
C GLY A 486 16.10 6.02 1.83
N SER A 487 17.20 6.63 1.36
CA SER A 487 17.24 7.47 0.15
C SER A 487 17.65 6.72 -1.13
N GLY A 488 16.92 6.98 -2.23
CA GLY A 488 17.34 6.73 -3.61
C GLY A 488 16.57 7.69 -4.54
N SER A 489 17.18 8.22 -5.60
CA SER A 489 16.62 9.36 -6.35
C SER A 489 16.41 9.10 -7.86
N SER A 490 15.58 9.97 -8.45
CA SER A 490 15.16 10.06 -9.87
C SER A 490 14.03 9.09 -10.29
N THR A 491 13.06 9.49 -11.12
CA THR A 491 12.91 10.71 -11.96
C THR A 491 11.53 11.38 -11.85
N GLU A 492 11.54 12.72 -11.79
CA GLU A 492 10.51 13.69 -12.26
C GLU A 492 9.00 13.35 -12.14
N TYR A 493 8.45 13.42 -10.92
CA TYR A 493 7.19 14.15 -10.65
C TYR A 493 7.30 14.75 -9.23
N PRO A 494 6.96 16.02 -8.99
CA PRO A 494 7.43 16.77 -7.82
C PRO A 494 6.94 16.30 -6.44
N ASP A 495 5.96 15.39 -6.37
CA ASP A 495 5.37 14.90 -5.11
C ASP A 495 5.60 13.39 -4.86
N ILE A 496 6.46 12.72 -5.64
CA ILE A 496 6.62 11.26 -5.60
C ILE A 496 8.09 10.85 -5.68
N THR A 497 8.54 10.08 -4.69
CA THR A 497 9.81 9.34 -4.76
C THR A 497 9.50 7.86 -5.02
N VAL A 498 10.06 7.31 -6.11
CA VAL A 498 10.03 5.87 -6.42
C VAL A 498 11.46 5.36 -6.30
N ALA A 499 11.70 4.44 -5.37
CA ALA A 499 13.01 3.80 -5.22
C ALA A 499 13.04 2.47 -6.00
N TYR A 500 13.94 2.37 -6.98
CA TYR A 500 14.26 1.11 -7.67
C TYR A 500 15.57 0.54 -7.10
N PRO A 501 15.59 -0.68 -6.52
CA PRO A 501 16.85 -1.37 -6.26
C PRO A 501 17.52 -1.76 -7.58
N THR A 502 18.84 -1.58 -7.67
CA THR A 502 19.61 -1.85 -8.90
C THR A 502 19.55 -3.34 -9.27
N ILE A 503 19.04 -3.65 -10.47
CA ILE A 503 18.99 -5.01 -11.00
C ILE A 503 20.41 -5.44 -11.40
N LEU A 504 20.89 -6.54 -10.80
CA LEU A 504 22.01 -7.33 -11.32
C LEU A 504 21.45 -8.60 -11.97
N ASP A 505 21.70 -8.68 -13.28
CA ASP A 505 21.53 -9.76 -14.27
C ASP A 505 20.96 -11.14 -13.84
N GLY A 506 20.13 -11.72 -14.72
CA GLY A 506 20.03 -13.17 -14.87
C GLY A 506 18.93 -13.92 -14.11
N ALA A 507 17.74 -14.01 -14.73
CA ALA A 507 16.86 -15.19 -14.69
C ALA A 507 16.20 -15.66 -13.37
N ASN A 508 16.29 -14.94 -12.24
CA ASN A 508 15.55 -15.27 -11.02
C ASN A 508 14.47 -14.23 -10.67
N LEU A 509 13.27 -14.70 -10.30
CA LEU A 509 12.18 -13.92 -9.69
C LEU A 509 12.56 -13.49 -8.26
N GLN A 510 13.44 -12.50 -8.14
CA GLN A 510 13.74 -11.85 -6.86
C GLN A 510 12.63 -10.83 -6.53
N PRO A 511 12.22 -10.69 -5.25
CA PRO A 511 11.16 -9.77 -4.88
C PRO A 511 11.58 -8.32 -5.12
N VAL A 512 10.90 -7.65 -6.06
CA VAL A 512 11.13 -6.22 -6.33
C VAL A 512 10.46 -5.43 -5.20
N CYS A 513 11.27 -4.90 -4.28
CA CYS A 513 10.79 -3.98 -3.27
C CYS A 513 10.56 -2.60 -3.90
N LEU A 514 9.30 -2.28 -4.20
CA LEU A 514 8.90 -0.97 -4.69
C LEU A 514 8.40 -0.13 -3.52
N SER A 515 9.14 0.92 -3.20
CA SER A 515 8.72 1.95 -2.25
C SER A 515 8.29 3.21 -3.01
N VAL A 516 7.05 3.63 -2.77
CA VAL A 516 6.45 4.84 -3.33
C VAL A 516 6.05 5.74 -2.17
N THR A 517 6.67 6.92 -2.05
CA THR A 517 6.29 7.92 -1.04
C THR A 517 5.54 9.07 -1.70
N ARG A 518 4.33 9.36 -1.23
CA ARG A 518 3.49 10.48 -1.70
C ARG A 518 2.79 11.15 -0.52
N ASN A 519 2.77 12.50 -0.48
CA ASN A 519 2.18 13.28 0.62
C ASN A 519 2.67 12.88 2.03
N GLY A 520 3.92 12.41 2.14
CA GLY A 520 4.49 11.94 3.42
C GLY A 520 4.04 10.53 3.86
N VAL A 521 3.25 9.81 3.05
CA VAL A 521 2.90 8.41 3.29
C VAL A 521 3.72 7.53 2.35
N SER A 522 4.45 6.56 2.91
CA SER A 522 5.19 5.55 2.16
C SER A 522 4.37 4.28 1.98
N TYR A 523 4.37 3.74 0.78
CA TYR A 523 3.73 2.50 0.39
C TYR A 523 4.81 1.54 -0.13
N SER A 524 4.93 0.37 0.50
CA SER A 524 5.94 -0.62 0.16
C SER A 524 5.30 -1.91 -0.36
N VAL A 525 5.81 -2.40 -1.49
CA VAL A 525 5.39 -3.64 -2.14
C VAL A 525 6.54 -4.63 -2.13
N LEU A 526 6.30 -5.86 -1.67
CA LEU A 526 7.01 -7.03 -2.20
C LEU A 526 6.07 -7.72 -3.18
N ASN A 527 6.47 -7.84 -4.45
CA ASN A 527 5.82 -8.70 -5.42
C ASN A 527 6.81 -9.77 -5.90
N TYR A 528 6.37 -11.02 -5.88
CA TYR A 528 7.15 -12.22 -6.20
C TYR A 528 6.97 -12.70 -7.65
N GLU A 529 6.08 -12.09 -8.44
CA GLU A 529 5.69 -12.57 -9.78
C GLU A 529 6.22 -11.73 -10.96
N LEU A 530 6.93 -10.62 -10.71
CA LEU A 530 7.43 -9.73 -11.77
C LEU A 530 8.85 -10.12 -12.21
N SER A 531 8.97 -10.95 -13.27
CA SER A 531 10.25 -11.26 -13.92
C SER A 531 10.55 -10.28 -15.05
N GLY A 532 11.78 -9.75 -15.12
CA GLY A 532 12.25 -8.88 -16.20
C GLY A 532 12.35 -7.40 -15.80
N THR A 533 12.57 -6.52 -16.77
CA THR A 533 12.62 -5.07 -16.54
C THR A 533 11.20 -4.50 -16.64
N TRP A 534 10.72 -3.88 -15.56
CA TRP A 534 9.40 -3.25 -15.51
C TRP A 534 9.53 -1.77 -15.13
N GLU A 535 8.62 -0.93 -15.63
CA GLU A 535 8.51 0.47 -15.22
C GLU A 535 7.09 0.80 -14.74
N LEU A 536 7.00 1.68 -13.74
CA LEU A 536 5.72 2.16 -13.20
C LEU A 536 5.03 3.02 -14.26
N HIS A 537 3.85 2.58 -14.72
CA HIS A 537 3.08 3.25 -15.76
C HIS A 537 2.03 4.21 -15.19
N SER A 538 1.28 3.78 -14.17
CA SER A 538 0.26 4.60 -13.51
C SER A 538 -0.05 4.08 -12.09
N PHE A 539 -0.77 4.87 -11.30
CA PHE A 539 -1.19 4.47 -9.96
C PHE A 539 -2.47 5.19 -9.49
N VAL A 540 -3.14 4.63 -8.49
CA VAL A 540 -4.45 5.08 -7.95
C VAL A 540 -4.43 5.10 -6.43
N ASP A 541 -4.83 6.21 -5.81
CA ASP A 541 -5.02 6.32 -4.36
C ASP A 541 -6.39 5.74 -3.95
N TYR A 542 -6.38 4.79 -3.02
CA TYR A 542 -7.54 4.07 -2.53
C TYR A 542 -7.86 4.49 -1.10
N ASN A 543 -8.70 5.53 -0.99
CA ASN A 543 -9.37 6.00 0.22
C ASN A 543 -8.44 6.42 1.37
N THR A 544 -8.44 7.71 1.71
CA THR A 544 -7.66 8.31 2.81
C THR A 544 -7.91 7.66 4.19
N ALA A 545 -9.05 6.99 4.40
CA ALA A 545 -9.32 6.23 5.62
C ALA A 545 -8.58 4.87 5.68
N ASN A 546 -8.40 4.20 4.53
CA ASN A 546 -7.84 2.84 4.44
C ASN A 546 -6.43 2.77 3.84
N ARG A 547 -5.87 3.91 3.39
CA ARG A 547 -4.48 4.07 2.94
C ARG A 547 -4.01 2.92 2.05
N SER A 548 -4.68 2.66 0.95
CA SER A 548 -4.21 1.70 -0.04
C SER A 548 -3.89 2.41 -1.35
N ILE A 549 -3.08 1.80 -2.20
CA ILE A 549 -2.70 2.35 -3.51
C ILE A 549 -2.66 1.19 -4.51
N VAL A 550 -3.12 1.40 -5.73
CA VAL A 550 -2.97 0.43 -6.83
C VAL A 550 -1.85 0.94 -7.74
N LEU A 551 -0.88 0.09 -8.06
CA LEU A 551 0.24 0.38 -8.95
C LEU A 551 0.11 -0.48 -10.21
N ALA A 552 0.26 0.15 -11.38
CA ALA A 552 0.29 -0.53 -12.68
C ALA A 552 1.69 -0.44 -13.29
N PHE A 553 2.25 -1.59 -13.64
CA PHE A 553 3.58 -1.74 -14.23
C PHE A 553 3.48 -2.26 -15.65
N ARG A 554 4.39 -1.83 -16.53
CA ARG A 554 4.55 -2.37 -17.88
C ARG A 554 5.96 -2.96 -18.07
N THR A 555 6.08 -4.02 -18.84
CA THR A 555 7.37 -4.52 -19.32
C THR A 555 8.07 -3.46 -20.18
N LYS A 556 9.38 -3.32 -19.99
CA LYS A 556 10.23 -2.40 -20.76
C LYS A 556 10.76 -3.00 -22.05
#